data_AF-A0A374AJ77-F1
#
_entry.id   AF-A0A374AJ77-F1
#
_cell.length_a   1.000
_cell.length_b   1.000
_cell.length_c   1.000
_cell.angle_alpha   90.00
_cell.angle_beta   90.00
_cell.angle_gamma   90.00
#
_symmetry.space_group_name_H-M   'P 1'
#
loop_
_entity.id
_entity.type
_entity.pdbx_description
1 polymer ?
#
loop_
_entity_poly.entity_id
_entity_poly.type
_entity_poly.pdbx_seq_one_letter_code
_entity_poly.pdbx_strand_id
1 'polypeptide(L)'
;MKFAENLNEYLDSHDISNYRIYKDTGLSDSLIGYWRKGQKQPTLENLVILCDYLNVSIDYLVGNISAREEKLLHYYRCLSPEKKDEADTYMNNSAIDT
;
A
#
# COMPACT_ATOMS: atom_id res chain seq x y z
N MET A 1 7.69 13.80 -0.53
CA MET A 1 7.45 12.36 -0.71
C MET A 1 6.30 11.97 0.21
N LYS A 2 5.20 11.41 -0.32
CA LYS A 2 3.97 11.13 0.44
C LYS A 2 4.00 9.78 1.18
N PHE A 3 5.19 9.19 1.33
CA PHE A 3 5.37 7.83 1.83
C PHE A 3 4.72 7.56 3.19
N ALA A 4 4.97 8.42 4.19
CA ALA A 4 4.40 8.21 5.52
C ALA A 4 2.87 8.29 5.51
N GLU A 5 2.30 9.20 4.71
CA GLU A 5 0.85 9.35 4.52
C GLU A 5 0.26 8.11 3.86
N ASN A 6 0.81 7.70 2.71
CA ASN A 6 0.36 6.51 1.97
C ASN A 6 0.48 5.23 2.80
N LEU A 7 1.57 5.08 3.57
CA LEU A 7 1.76 3.94 4.47
C LEU A 7 0.70 3.93 5.56
N ASN A 8 0.44 5.06 6.23
CA ASN A 8 -0.58 5.14 7.27
C ASN A 8 -1.97 4.82 6.70
N GLU A 9 -2.37 5.44 5.59
CA GLU A 9 -3.65 5.18 4.93
C GLU A 9 -3.83 3.69 4.60
N TYR A 10 -2.79 3.06 4.03
CA TYR A 10 -2.83 1.65 3.69
C TYR A 10 -3.00 0.77 4.93
N LEU A 11 -2.17 0.96 5.96
CA LEU A 11 -2.22 0.13 7.16
C LEU A 11 -3.55 0.28 7.92
N ASP A 12 -4.08 1.49 8.01
CA ASP A 12 -5.32 1.77 8.73
C ASP A 12 -6.54 1.20 7.96
N SER A 13 -6.54 1.24 6.62
CA SER A 13 -7.61 0.66 5.80
C SER A 13 -7.64 -0.88 5.76
N HIS A 14 -6.52 -1.53 6.10
CA HIS A 14 -6.38 -3.00 6.07
C HIS A 14 -6.27 -3.60 7.49
N ASP A 15 -6.41 -2.79 8.53
CA ASP A 15 -6.26 -3.19 9.94
C ASP A 15 -4.91 -3.93 10.21
N ILE A 16 -3.83 -3.39 9.64
CA ILE A 16 -2.48 -3.95 9.77
C ILE A 16 -1.73 -3.18 10.86
N SER A 17 -1.38 -3.87 11.94
CA SER A 17 -0.54 -3.31 13.01
C SER A 17 0.96 -3.41 12.67
N ASN A 18 1.77 -2.49 13.23
CA ASN A 18 3.23 -2.56 13.14
C ASN A 18 3.78 -3.90 13.67
N TYR A 19 3.16 -4.44 14.73
CA TYR A 19 3.50 -5.74 15.30
C TYR A 19 3.31 -6.87 14.28
N ARG A 20 2.22 -6.85 13.51
CA ARG A 20 1.98 -7.86 12.46
C ARG A 20 3.06 -7.81 11.38
N ILE A 21 3.41 -6.61 10.91
CA ILE A 21 4.51 -6.42 9.94
C ILE A 21 5.82 -6.96 10.51
N TYR A 22 6.14 -6.67 11.77
CA TYR A 22 7.33 -7.20 12.42
C TYR A 22 7.36 -8.74 12.44
N LYS A 23 6.23 -9.36 12.79
CA LYS A 23 6.10 -10.82 12.85
C LYS A 23 6.31 -11.48 11.49
N ASP A 24 5.82 -10.84 10.43
CA ASP A 24 5.78 -11.43 9.10
C ASP A 24 7.02 -11.10 8.26
N THR A 25 7.68 -9.95 8.52
CA THR A 25 8.81 -9.44 7.72
C THR A 25 10.13 -9.32 8.49
N GLY A 26 10.09 -9.35 9.82
CA GLY A 26 11.25 -9.06 10.67
C GLY A 26 11.61 -7.57 10.80
N LEU A 27 10.92 -6.67 10.10
CA LEU A 27 11.12 -5.22 10.22
C LEU A 27 10.71 -4.75 11.62
N SER A 28 11.61 -4.12 12.37
CA SER A 28 11.33 -3.80 13.77
C SER A 28 10.17 -2.81 13.93
N ASP A 29 9.35 -3.03 14.95
CA ASP A 29 8.20 -2.18 15.27
C ASP A 29 8.59 -0.70 15.41
N SER A 30 9.73 -0.42 16.05
CA SER A 30 10.27 0.94 16.18
C SER A 30 10.64 1.57 14.84
N LEU A 31 11.22 0.80 13.92
CA LEU A 31 11.58 1.28 12.58
C LEU A 31 10.33 1.66 11.79
N ILE A 32 9.29 0.81 11.82
CA ILE A 32 8.00 1.08 11.21
C ILE A 32 7.35 2.32 11.85
N GLY A 33 7.43 2.45 13.17
CA GLY A 33 6.96 3.64 13.89
C GLY A 33 7.65 4.93 13.45
N TYR A 34 8.96 4.90 13.16
CA TYR A 34 9.68 6.04 12.61
C TYR A 34 9.22 6.40 11.19
N TRP A 35 8.97 5.40 10.35
CA TRP A 35 8.45 5.60 9.00
C TRP A 35 7.04 6.22 8.99
N ARG A 36 6.13 5.68 9.81
CA ARG A 36 4.75 6.20 9.95
C ARG A 36 4.71 7.65 10.44
N LYS A 37 5.68 8.07 11.26
CA LYS A 37 5.84 9.45 11.74
C LYS A 37 6.61 10.36 10.76
N GLY A 38 7.10 9.82 9.64
CA GLY A 38 7.95 10.55 8.70
C GLY A 38 9.32 10.95 9.24
N GLN A 39 9.77 10.35 10.35
CA GLN A 39 11.04 10.71 11.02
C GLN A 39 12.25 10.07 10.35
N LYS A 40 12.05 8.94 9.65
CA LYS A 40 13.08 8.23 8.89
C LYS A 40 12.51 7.82 7.54
N GLN A 41 13.41 7.69 6.56
CA GLN A 41 13.11 7.06 5.28
C GLN A 41 13.56 5.59 5.33
N PRO A 42 12.84 4.67 4.64
CA PRO A 42 13.30 3.30 4.48
C PRO A 42 14.53 3.24 3.56
N THR A 43 15.37 2.24 3.75
CA THR A 43 16.34 1.83 2.71
C THR A 43 15.59 1.16 1.56
N LEU A 44 16.21 1.05 0.39
CA LEU A 44 15.59 0.36 -0.75
C LEU A 44 15.22 -1.10 -0.40
N GLU A 45 16.10 -1.82 0.28
CA GLU A 45 15.85 -3.21 0.70
C GLU A 45 14.63 -3.32 1.61
N ASN A 46 14.54 -2.46 2.62
CA ASN A 46 13.40 -2.42 3.54
C ASN A 46 12.10 -2.02 2.84
N LEU A 47 12.20 -1.12 1.87
CA LEU A 47 11.07 -0.68 1.06
C LEU A 47 10.54 -1.81 0.18
N VAL A 48 11.43 -2.60 -0.44
CA VAL A 48 11.07 -3.80 -1.22
C VAL A 48 10.35 -4.81 -0.32
N ILE A 49 10.94 -5.17 0.83
CA ILE A 49 10.34 -6.12 1.79
C ILE A 49 8.93 -5.66 2.19
N LEU A 50 8.77 -4.37 2.49
CA LEU A 50 7.48 -3.80 2.88
C LEU A 50 6.47 -3.84 1.72
N CYS A 51 6.88 -3.48 0.50
CA CYS A 51 6.01 -3.47 -0.67
C CYS A 51 5.55 -4.89 -1.05
N ASP A 52 6.45 -5.87 -0.97
CA ASP A 52 6.11 -7.28 -1.20
C ASP A 52 5.10 -7.80 -0.17
N TYR A 53 5.30 -7.47 1.11
CA TYR A 53 4.36 -7.83 2.18
C TYR A 53 2.99 -7.18 2.01
N LEU A 54 2.95 -5.90 1.60
CA LEU A 54 1.70 -5.17 1.37
C LEU A 54 1.09 -5.45 -0.01
N ASN A 55 1.75 -6.22 -0.88
CA ASN A 55 1.36 -6.46 -2.27
C ASN A 55 1.04 -5.16 -3.04
N VAL A 56 1.93 -4.17 -2.94
CA VAL A 56 1.83 -2.89 -3.66
C VAL A 56 3.14 -2.55 -4.36
N SER A 57 3.10 -1.66 -5.36
CA SER A 57 4.33 -1.17 -6.00
C SER A 57 5.05 -0.14 -5.12
N ILE A 58 6.37 -0.06 -5.30
CA ILE A 58 7.20 0.99 -4.68
C ILE A 58 6.67 2.38 -5.09
N ASP A 59 6.39 2.58 -6.38
CA ASP A 59 5.90 3.85 -6.92
C ASP A 59 4.62 4.32 -6.23
N TYR A 60 3.65 3.42 -6.03
CA TYR A 60 2.45 3.73 -5.25
C TYR A 60 2.81 4.17 -3.83
N LEU A 61 3.61 3.37 -3.13
CA LEU A 61 3.87 3.58 -1.71
C LEU A 61 4.64 4.89 -1.47
N VAL A 62 5.59 5.26 -2.33
CA VAL A 62 6.35 6.53 -2.20
C VAL A 62 5.61 7.74 -2.77
N GLY A 63 4.50 7.54 -3.48
CA GLY A 63 3.68 8.57 -4.10
C GLY A 63 4.22 9.06 -5.45
N ASN A 64 4.92 8.18 -6.19
CA ASN A 64 5.44 8.41 -7.54
C ASN A 64 4.52 7.79 -8.60
N ILE A 65 3.24 8.16 -8.58
CA ILE A 65 2.25 7.70 -9.57
C ILE A 65 1.92 8.83 -10.55
N SER A 66 1.52 8.47 -11.76
CA SER A 66 1.05 9.42 -12.76
C SER A 66 -0.27 10.07 -12.35
N ALA A 67 -0.55 11.26 -12.88
CA ALA A 67 -1.84 11.93 -12.68
C ALA A 67 -3.04 11.10 -13.17
N ARG A 68 -2.82 10.18 -14.11
CA ARG A 68 -3.86 9.23 -14.57
C ARG A 68 -4.14 8.19 -13.48
N GLU A 69 -3.10 7.59 -12.91
CA GLU A 69 -3.22 6.61 -11.83
C GLU A 69 -3.86 7.22 -10.57
N GLU A 70 -3.45 8.43 -10.19
CA GLU A 70 -4.04 9.14 -9.05
C GLU A 70 -5.55 9.36 -9.24
N LYS A 71 -6.00 9.73 -10.44
CA LYS A 71 -7.42 9.87 -10.77
C LYS A 71 -8.18 8.53 -10.70
N LEU A 72 -7.57 7.45 -11.20
CA LEU A 72 -8.19 6.11 -11.16
C LEU A 72 -8.36 5.63 -9.71
N LEU A 73 -7.33 5.80 -8.88
CA LEU A 73 -7.39 5.47 -7.45
C LEU A 73 -8.44 6.31 -6.72
N HIS A 74 -8.52 7.60 -6.99
CA HIS A 74 -9.54 8.47 -6.41
C HIS A 74 -10.95 8.00 -6.79
N TYR A 75 -11.19 7.74 -8.08
CA TYR A 75 -12.48 7.22 -8.54
C TYR A 75 -12.85 5.91 -7.83
N TYR A 76 -11.93 4.94 -7.79
CA TYR A 76 -12.15 3.66 -7.12
C TYR A 76 -12.48 3.84 -5.64
N ARG A 77 -11.72 4.67 -4.90
CA ARG A 77 -11.96 4.95 -3.47
C ARG A 77 -13.39 5.48 -3.22
N CYS A 78 -13.92 6.29 -4.12
CA CYS A 78 -15.26 6.88 -4.06
C CYS A 78 -16.40 5.99 -4.58
N LEU A 79 -16.12 4.80 -5.12
CA LEU A 79 -17.16 3.87 -5.57
C LEU A 79 -17.95 3.29 -4.39
N SER A 80 -19.22 2.97 -4.66
CA SER A 80 -20.04 2.20 -3.72
C SER A 80 -19.47 0.78 -3.56
N PRO A 81 -19.74 0.10 -2.44
CA PRO A 81 -19.26 -1.27 -2.22
C PRO A 81 -19.63 -2.21 -3.37
N GLU A 82 -20.85 -2.11 -3.89
CA GLU A 82 -21.31 -2.95 -5.01
C GLU A 82 -20.47 -2.74 -6.28
N LYS A 83 -20.09 -1.50 -6.58
CA LYS A 83 -19.27 -1.16 -7.74
C LYS A 83 -17.79 -1.52 -7.57
N LYS A 84 -17.29 -1.51 -6.32
CA LYS A 84 -15.95 -2.00 -6.01
C LYS A 84 -15.87 -3.51 -6.23
N ASP A 85 -16.85 -4.25 -5.72
CA ASP A 85 -16.95 -5.71 -5.90
C ASP A 85 -17.03 -6.12 -7.38
N GLU A 86 -17.81 -5.37 -8.18
CA GLU A 86 -17.84 -5.55 -9.63
C GLU A 86 -16.46 -5.32 -10.27
N ALA A 87 -15.78 -4.22 -9.92
CA ALA A 87 -14.45 -3.91 -10.43
C ALA A 87 -13.41 -5.00 -10.04
N ASP A 88 -13.44 -5.44 -8.79
CA ASP A 88 -12.53 -6.47 -8.26
C ASP A 88 -12.78 -7.81 -8.97
N THR A 89 -14.03 -8.16 -9.25
CA THR A 89 -14.40 -9.34 -10.04
C THR A 89 -13.78 -9.30 -11.44
N TYR A 90 -13.86 -8.15 -12.13
CA TYR A 90 -13.23 -8.01 -13.44
C TYR A 90 -11.71 -8.13 -13.39
N MET A 91 -11.05 -7.49 -12.41
CA MET A 91 -9.59 -7.56 -12.27
C MET A 91 -9.10 -9.00 -12.04
N ASN A 92 -9.78 -9.77 -11.18
CA ASN A 92 -9.41 -11.14 -10.87
C ASN A 92 -9.67 -12.14 -12.01
N ASN A 93 -10.75 -11.94 -12.77
CA ASN A 93 -11.08 -12.82 -13.90
C ASN A 93 -10.18 -12.57 -15.13
N SER A 94 -9.67 -11.33 -15.30
CA SER A 94 -8.73 -11.00 -16.37
C SER A 94 -7.32 -11.59 -16.18
N ALA A 95 -7.00 -12.13 -15.00
CA ALA A 95 -5.70 -12.73 -14.69
C ALA A 95 -5.59 -14.22 -15.05
N ILE A 96 -6.64 -14.84 -15.62
CA ILE A 96 -6.65 -16.27 -16.01
C ILE A 96 -6.22 -16.48 -17.48
N ASP A 97 -6.06 -15.42 -18.28
CA ASP A 97 -5.73 -15.51 -19.71
C ASP A 97 -4.26 -15.17 -20.06
N THR A 98 -3.28 -15.58 -19.22
CA THR A 98 -1.85 -15.60 -19.61
C THR A 98 -1.13 -16.76 -18.93
#